data_AF-R9KKW2-F1
#
_entry.id   AF-R9KKW2-F1
#
_cell.length_a   1.000
_cell.length_b   1.000
_cell.length_c   1.000
_cell.angle_alpha   90.00
_cell.angle_beta   90.00
_cell.angle_gamma   90.00
#
_symmetry.space_group_name_H-M   'P 1'
#
loop_
_entity.id
_entity.type
_entity.pdbx_description
1 polymer ?
#
loop_
_entity_poly.entity_id
_entity_poly.type
_entity_poly.pdbx_seq_one_letter_code
_entity_poly.pdbx_strand_id
1 'polypeptide(L)'
;MGLPAKKGKEVVFEKVKPQQGFTLENQEKKMRDIKGADIKGYLEELFLSSDEFVILTAPEAQNSVRYVQACTQDGEIEVELGIEREGTHLYYKMCSQEECSRIFFDFYGNTFVPKMEEYSPVEF
;
A
#
# COMPACT_ATOMS: atom_id res chain seq x y z
N MET A 1 3.34 23.76 -25.78
CA MET A 1 3.79 24.19 -24.44
C MET A 1 4.20 22.96 -23.69
N GLY A 2 5.48 22.85 -23.30
CA GLY A 2 5.95 21.73 -22.48
C GLY A 2 5.45 21.91 -21.05
N LEU A 3 4.83 20.86 -20.51
CA LEU A 3 4.57 20.80 -19.08
C LEU A 3 5.93 20.87 -18.36
N PRO A 4 6.07 21.66 -17.28
CA PRO A 4 7.29 21.64 -16.49
C PRO A 4 7.52 20.23 -15.95
N ALA A 5 8.73 19.70 -16.18
CA ALA A 5 9.17 18.45 -15.59
C ALA A 5 9.04 18.56 -14.06
N LYS A 6 8.14 17.76 -13.48
CA LYS A 6 8.09 17.56 -12.02
C LYS A 6 9.48 17.04 -11.61
N LYS A 7 10.17 17.81 -10.76
CA LYS A 7 11.46 17.46 -10.17
C LYS A 7 11.25 17.35 -8.66
N GLY A 8 10.57 16.31 -8.20
CA GLY A 8 10.69 15.91 -6.80
C GLY A 8 11.97 15.10 -6.60
N LYS A 9 12.41 14.95 -5.35
CA LYS A 9 13.43 13.96 -5.00
C LYS A 9 12.70 12.74 -4.46
N GLU A 10 13.08 11.55 -4.92
CA GLU A 10 12.65 10.30 -4.31
C GLU A 10 13.01 10.33 -2.81
N VAL A 11 12.01 10.15 -1.95
CA VAL A 11 12.19 10.11 -0.51
C VAL A 11 12.39 8.67 -0.08
N VAL A 12 13.46 8.42 0.66
CA VAL A 12 13.76 7.10 1.23
C VAL A 12 13.49 7.16 2.74
N PHE A 13 12.56 6.33 3.20
CA PHE A 13 12.16 6.24 4.60
C PHE A 13 12.97 5.17 5.35
N GLU A 14 12.92 5.21 6.68
CA GLU A 14 13.47 4.13 7.51
C GLU A 14 12.67 2.84 7.33
N LYS A 15 13.37 1.70 7.41
CA LYS A 15 12.72 0.38 7.33
C LYS A 15 11.82 0.11 8.52
N VAL A 16 10.72 -0.58 8.28
CA VAL A 16 9.81 -0.99 9.35
C VAL A 16 10.45 -2.14 10.13
N LYS A 17 10.62 -1.97 11.44
CA LYS A 17 11.20 -3.01 12.32
C LYS A 17 10.44 -4.35 12.18
N PRO A 18 11.13 -5.50 12.23
CA PRO A 18 10.47 -6.81 12.20
C PRO A 18 9.38 -6.93 13.27
N GLN A 19 8.27 -7.58 12.92
CA GLN A 19 7.13 -7.77 13.82
C GLN A 19 6.58 -9.20 13.71
N GLN A 20 5.84 -9.65 14.73
CA GLN A 20 5.44 -11.06 14.88
C GLN A 20 4.41 -11.54 13.85
N GLY A 21 3.63 -10.63 13.26
CA GLY A 21 2.58 -10.97 12.31
C GLY A 21 2.17 -9.76 11.48
N PHE A 22 1.11 -9.91 10.68
CA PHE A 22 0.55 -8.79 9.95
C PHE A 22 -0.11 -7.78 10.88
N THR A 23 -0.04 -6.51 10.52
CA THR A 23 -0.87 -5.45 11.11
C THR A 23 -1.74 -4.81 10.05
N LEU A 24 -2.99 -4.54 10.39
CA LEU A 24 -3.95 -3.81 9.57
C LEU A 24 -4.31 -2.52 10.29
N GLU A 25 -4.23 -1.39 9.60
CA GLU A 25 -4.34 -0.06 10.20
C GLU A 25 -5.17 0.86 9.32
N ASN A 26 -5.98 1.72 9.94
CA ASN A 26 -6.67 2.86 9.33
C ASN A 26 -6.55 4.07 10.27
N GLN A 27 -7.32 5.13 10.02
CA GLN A 27 -7.32 6.34 10.84
C GLN A 27 -7.69 6.13 12.32
N GLU A 28 -8.48 5.10 12.64
CA GLU A 28 -9.02 4.90 13.98
C GLU A 28 -8.18 3.92 14.82
N LYS A 29 -7.66 2.86 14.19
CA LYS A 29 -7.08 1.74 14.93
C LYS A 29 -6.05 0.95 14.14
N LYS A 30 -5.13 0.34 14.90
CA LYS A 30 -4.17 -0.66 14.44
C LYS A 30 -4.51 -2.03 15.04
N MET A 31 -4.72 -3.02 14.20
CA MET A 31 -5.07 -4.39 14.57
C MET A 31 -3.90 -5.36 14.35
N ARG A 32 -3.83 -6.42 15.17
CA ARG A 32 -2.93 -7.57 15.07
C ARG A 32 -3.77 -8.85 14.98
N ASP A 33 -3.13 -9.98 14.66
CA ASP A 33 -3.79 -11.30 14.56
C ASP A 33 -4.99 -11.30 13.58
N ILE A 34 -4.82 -10.54 12.50
CA ILE A 34 -5.85 -10.29 11.48
C ILE A 34 -6.15 -11.56 10.66
N LYS A 35 -7.33 -11.58 10.06
CA LYS A 35 -7.78 -12.60 9.10
C LYS A 35 -8.19 -11.92 7.79
N GLY A 36 -8.35 -12.71 6.73
CA GLY A 36 -8.81 -12.19 5.44
C GLY A 36 -10.16 -11.46 5.48
N ALA A 37 -11.05 -11.84 6.40
CA ALA A 37 -12.32 -11.14 6.60
C ALA A 37 -12.13 -9.71 7.13
N ASP A 38 -11.10 -9.46 7.96
CA ASP A 38 -10.80 -8.14 8.48
C ASP A 38 -10.28 -7.22 7.36
N ILE A 39 -9.40 -7.75 6.50
CA ILE A 39 -8.91 -7.04 5.31
C ILE A 39 -10.08 -6.65 4.40
N LYS A 40 -11.00 -7.59 4.16
CA LYS A 40 -12.21 -7.33 3.37
C LYS A 40 -13.03 -6.17 3.94
N GLY A 41 -13.28 -6.17 5.25
CA GLY A 41 -14.06 -5.12 5.90
C GLY A 41 -13.44 -3.73 5.76
N TYR A 42 -12.11 -3.63 5.94
CA TYR A 42 -11.40 -2.36 5.77
C TYR A 42 -11.43 -1.86 4.32
N LEU A 43 -11.33 -2.76 3.33
CA LEU A 43 -11.43 -2.39 1.93
C LEU A 43 -12.85 -1.95 1.56
N GLU A 44 -13.89 -2.60 2.11
CA GLU A 44 -15.27 -2.17 1.91
C GLU A 44 -15.51 -0.77 2.50
N GLU A 45 -14.94 -0.44 3.65
CA GLU A 45 -14.99 0.91 4.24
C GLU A 45 -14.23 1.93 3.37
N LEU A 46 -13.02 1.59 2.92
CA LEU A 46 -12.22 2.41 2.00
C LEU A 46 -12.99 2.78 0.73
N PHE A 47 -13.72 1.85 0.14
CA PHE A 47 -14.44 2.07 -1.12
C PHE A 47 -15.71 2.90 -0.97
N LEU A 48 -16.21 3.09 0.26
CA LEU A 48 -17.42 3.85 0.55
C LEU A 48 -17.14 5.30 0.94
N SER A 49 -15.89 5.64 1.32
CA SER A 49 -15.53 6.94 1.86
C SER A 49 -14.25 7.48 1.22
N SER A 50 -14.26 8.77 0.84
CA SER A 50 -13.08 9.46 0.29
C SER A 50 -12.02 9.79 1.33
N ASP A 51 -12.36 9.70 2.61
CA ASP A 51 -11.50 10.11 3.73
C ASP A 51 -10.85 8.91 4.45
N GLU A 52 -11.06 7.69 3.93
CA GLU A 52 -10.52 6.47 4.52
C GLU A 52 -9.19 6.07 3.87
N PHE A 53 -8.32 5.46 4.67
CA PHE A 53 -7.13 4.79 4.21
C PHE A 53 -6.96 3.46 4.94
N VAL A 54 -6.26 2.54 4.31
CA VAL A 54 -5.91 1.26 4.91
C VAL A 54 -4.44 0.94 4.66
N ILE A 55 -3.75 0.45 5.67
CA ILE A 55 -2.36 -0.01 5.59
C ILE A 55 -2.31 -1.45 6.08
N LEU A 56 -1.81 -2.35 5.23
CA LEU A 56 -1.50 -3.72 5.57
C LEU A 56 0.03 -3.89 5.59
N THR A 57 0.60 -4.17 6.77
CA THR A 57 2.05 -4.33 6.95
C THR A 57 2.38 -5.78 7.29
N ALA A 58 3.33 -6.37 6.57
CA ALA A 58 3.78 -7.74 6.77
C ALA A 58 4.71 -7.88 8.01
N PRO A 59 4.93 -9.10 8.54
CA PRO A 59 5.93 -9.35 9.58
C PRO A 59 7.37 -9.10 9.11
N GLU A 60 7.66 -9.49 7.87
CA GLU A 60 8.92 -9.26 7.12
C GLU A 60 8.58 -8.85 5.67
N ALA A 61 9.55 -8.30 4.92
CA ALA A 61 9.31 -7.94 3.52
C ALA A 61 9.08 -9.18 2.64
N GLN A 62 8.04 -9.14 1.81
CA GLN A 62 7.62 -10.21 0.90
C GLN A 62 7.76 -9.73 -0.53
N ASN A 63 8.61 -10.38 -1.34
CA ASN A 63 8.96 -9.90 -2.68
C ASN A 63 9.43 -8.43 -2.68
N SER A 64 10.19 -8.05 -1.65
CA SER A 64 10.62 -6.67 -1.35
C SER A 64 9.50 -5.73 -0.88
N VAL A 65 8.24 -6.14 -0.87
CA VAL A 65 7.11 -5.34 -0.37
C VAL A 65 7.00 -5.49 1.15
N ARG A 66 7.07 -4.38 1.87
CA ARG A 66 6.95 -4.33 3.34
C ARG A 66 5.53 -4.07 3.80
N TYR A 67 4.84 -3.19 3.09
CA TYR A 67 3.44 -2.87 3.30
C TYR A 67 2.78 -2.49 1.98
N VAL A 68 1.47 -2.66 1.95
CA VAL A 68 0.57 -2.10 0.96
C VAL A 68 -0.33 -1.12 1.68
N GLN A 69 -0.51 0.07 1.12
CA GLN A 69 -1.53 1.00 1.58
C GLN A 69 -2.43 1.45 0.44
N ALA A 70 -3.64 1.85 0.77
CA ALA A 70 -4.58 2.40 -0.20
C ALA A 70 -5.39 3.53 0.42
N CYS A 71 -5.70 4.53 -0.40
CA CYS A 71 -6.65 5.59 -0.11
C CYS A 71 -7.50 5.88 -1.35
N THR A 72 -8.62 6.56 -1.15
CA THR A 72 -9.45 7.06 -2.25
C THR A 72 -9.08 8.51 -2.52
N GLN A 73 -8.74 8.85 -3.77
CA GLN A 73 -8.43 10.22 -4.21
C GLN A 73 -9.29 10.56 -5.43
N ASP A 74 -10.10 11.63 -5.33
CA ASP A 74 -10.97 12.11 -6.42
C ASP A 74 -11.86 11.03 -7.06
N GLY A 75 -12.25 10.00 -6.28
CA GLY A 75 -13.06 8.87 -6.74
C GLY A 75 -12.27 7.74 -7.41
N GLU A 76 -10.96 7.87 -7.51
CA GLU A 76 -10.03 6.81 -7.92
C GLU A 76 -9.36 6.19 -6.69
N ILE A 77 -8.88 4.95 -6.81
CA ILE A 77 -8.15 4.27 -5.73
C ILE A 77 -6.67 4.32 -6.05
N GLU A 78 -5.93 4.97 -5.16
CA GLU A 78 -4.49 4.94 -5.16
C GLU A 78 -4.02 3.81 -4.24
N VAL A 79 -3.20 2.91 -4.78
CA VAL A 79 -2.46 1.91 -4.00
C VAL A 79 -1.00 2.29 -4.00
N GLU A 80 -0.39 2.27 -2.82
CA GLU A 80 1.04 2.49 -2.63
C GLU A 80 1.72 1.28 -1.97
N LEU A 81 2.92 0.98 -2.43
CA LEU A 81 3.78 -0.08 -1.94
C LEU A 81 4.99 0.51 -1.23
N GLY A 82 5.22 0.07 0.01
CA GLY A 82 6.49 0.30 0.70
C GLY A 82 7.51 -0.77 0.31
N ILE A 83 8.43 -0.46 -0.59
CA ILE A 83 9.47 -1.39 -1.06
C ILE A 83 10.73 -1.27 -0.19
N GLU A 84 11.14 -2.35 0.47
CA GLU A 84 12.38 -2.40 1.26
C GLU A 84 13.60 -2.78 0.41
N ARG A 85 14.59 -1.88 0.37
CA ARG A 85 15.92 -2.06 -0.23
C ARG A 85 17.02 -1.53 0.68
N GLU A 86 17.67 -0.42 0.37
CA GLU A 86 18.60 0.28 1.29
C GLU A 86 17.82 1.03 2.39
N GLY A 87 16.64 1.55 2.05
CA GLY A 87 15.60 1.98 2.98
C GLY A 87 14.22 1.55 2.46
N THR A 88 13.18 2.29 2.82
CA THR A 88 11.83 2.08 2.30
C THR A 88 11.52 3.12 1.21
N HIS A 89 11.21 2.63 0.02
CA HIS A 89 10.88 3.43 -1.16
C HIS A 89 9.39 3.28 -1.46
N LEU A 90 8.72 4.38 -1.78
CA LEU A 90 7.28 4.39 -2.02
C LEU A 90 6.98 4.38 -3.51
N TYR A 91 6.08 3.50 -3.92
CA TYR A 91 5.63 3.36 -5.30
C TYR A 91 4.13 3.27 -5.36
N TYR A 92 3.49 4.13 -6.14
CA TYR A 92 2.04 4.22 -6.25
C TYR A 92 1.53 3.82 -7.63
N LYS A 93 0.27 3.39 -7.69
CA LYS A 93 -0.51 3.30 -8.93
C LYS A 93 -1.98 3.59 -8.65
N MET A 94 -2.68 4.10 -9.65
CA MET A 94 -4.14 4.10 -9.66
C MET A 94 -4.64 2.73 -10.10
N CYS A 95 -5.69 2.22 -9.47
CA CYS A 95 -6.26 0.91 -9.76
C CYS A 95 -7.78 0.85 -9.51
N SER A 96 -8.43 -0.23 -9.94
CA SER A 96 -9.86 -0.47 -9.63
C SER A 96 -10.04 -1.07 -8.23
N GLN A 97 -11.28 -1.09 -7.71
CA GLN A 97 -11.63 -1.76 -6.45
C GLN A 97 -11.24 -3.24 -6.45
N GLU A 98 -11.48 -3.94 -7.56
CA GLU A 98 -11.15 -5.35 -7.72
C GLU A 98 -9.64 -5.57 -7.71
N GLU A 99 -8.88 -4.69 -8.36
CA GLU A 99 -7.43 -4.77 -8.40
C GLU A 99 -6.83 -4.46 -7.03
N CYS A 100 -7.28 -3.39 -6.35
CA CYS A 100 -6.89 -3.07 -4.98
C CYS A 100 -7.13 -4.28 -4.06
N SER A 101 -8.31 -4.88 -4.14
CA SER A 101 -8.63 -6.07 -3.34
C SER A 101 -7.67 -7.22 -3.63
N ARG A 102 -7.38 -7.52 -4.90
CA ARG A 102 -6.43 -8.57 -5.27
C ARG A 102 -5.04 -8.30 -4.71
N ILE A 103 -4.53 -7.07 -4.82
CA ILE A 103 -3.21 -6.70 -4.27
C ILE A 103 -3.16 -7.01 -2.78
N PHE A 104 -4.15 -6.58 -2.00
CA PHE A 104 -4.19 -6.81 -0.55
C PHE A 104 -4.25 -8.30 -0.19
N PHE A 105 -5.09 -9.08 -0.87
CA PHE A 105 -5.22 -10.51 -0.60
C PHE A 105 -4.01 -11.32 -1.07
N ASP A 106 -3.44 -11.00 -2.23
CA ASP A 106 -2.23 -11.64 -2.73
C ASP A 106 -1.03 -11.29 -1.84
N PHE A 107 -0.96 -10.06 -1.31
CA PHE A 107 0.07 -9.66 -0.39
C PHE A 107 -0.06 -10.41 0.93
N TYR A 108 -1.26 -10.46 1.52
CA TYR A 108 -1.53 -11.25 2.71
C TYR A 108 -1.23 -12.75 2.52
N GLY A 109 -1.51 -13.29 1.33
CA GLY A 109 -1.24 -14.67 0.94
C GLY A 109 0.21 -14.96 0.52
N ASN A 110 1.09 -13.96 0.53
CA ASN A 110 2.49 -14.05 0.06
C ASN A 110 2.61 -14.54 -1.40
N THR A 111 1.63 -14.23 -2.24
CA THR A 111 1.61 -14.51 -3.70
C THR A 111 1.79 -13.25 -4.54
N PHE A 112 1.73 -12.08 -3.92
CA PHE A 112 1.88 -10.81 -4.62
C PHE A 112 3.33 -10.56 -5.06
N VAL A 113 3.52 -10.45 -6.38
CA VAL A 113 4.78 -10.03 -7.00
C VAL A 113 4.48 -8.76 -7.81
N PRO A 114 4.89 -7.57 -7.34
CA PRO A 114 4.57 -6.33 -8.03
C PRO A 114 5.32 -6.23 -9.36
N LYS A 115 4.58 -5.91 -10.43
CA LYS A 115 5.18 -5.48 -11.70
C LYS A 115 5.53 -4.01 -11.61
N MET A 116 6.76 -3.71 -11.21
CA MET A 116 7.17 -2.32 -10.91
C MET A 116 7.01 -1.34 -12.07
N GLU A 117 6.94 -1.82 -13.32
CA GLU A 117 6.62 -1.02 -14.51
C GLU A 117 5.21 -0.41 -14.52
N GLU A 118 4.30 -0.96 -13.71
CA GLU A 118 2.93 -0.44 -13.52
C GLU A 118 2.84 0.61 -12.40
N TYR A 119 3.93 0.84 -11.67
CA TYR A 119 3.98 1.74 -10.52
C TYR A 119 4.90 2.93 -10.79
N SER A 120 4.55 4.09 -10.25
CA SER A 120 5.36 5.30 -10.28
C SER A 120 5.97 5.56 -8.91
N PRO A 121 7.23 6.04 -8.82
CA PRO A 121 7.79 6.44 -7.54
C PRO A 121 7.01 7.63 -6.97
N VAL A 122 6.81 7.63 -5.65
CA VAL A 122 6.24 8.78 -4.95
C VAL A 122 7.32 9.85 -4.77
N GLU A 123 7.01 11.06 -5.21
CA GLU A 123 7.87 12.23 -5.11
C GLU A 123 7.26 13.25 -4.15
N PHE A 124 8.06 13.78 -3.22
CA PHE A 124 7.67 14.84 -2.28
C PHE A 124 8.43 16.14 -2.58
#